data_AF-A0A9E4Q3T9-F1
#
_entry.id   AF-A0A9E4Q3T9-F1
#
_cell.length_a   1.000
_cell.length_b   1.000
_cell.length_c   1.000
_cell.angle_alpha   90.00
_cell.angle_beta   90.00
_cell.angle_gamma   90.00
#
_symmetry.space_group_name_H-M   'P 1'
#
loop_
_entity.id
_entity.type
_entity.pdbx_description
1 polymer ?
#
loop_
_entity_poly.entity_id
_entity_poly.type
_entity_poly.pdbx_seq_one_letter_code
_entity_poly.pdbx_strand_id
1 'polypeptide(L)'
;MRVSRLFGKTLRDDPAEAELASHRLMLRAGMIYQVASGIYSYMPLAWRSLRKIEQIIREEMDAVGGQEVRMPVIQPQELWDESGRTDIMGPSLFRLKDRRGRPLVLAPTHEEVLTGMVKANVNSYRDLPLVVYQIQTKFRDEPRPRGGLIRVREFDMKDAYSFDADDEGLDKSYKSMIKAYNNIYRRCGLDVVMVEADSGAIGGKDSHEFILLADAGEDTIIICPQSHYYANAEKAVFQKPEQTPEDPLELEEVHTPGVKTIAELAEFLDVPTSKTLKAVFYSADGEVVFVVIRGDLEVNEVKLNNALGGVAELRLATPDEVRAKGLVAGSASPIGLDGIRIIADDSINMGSNFVVGANRQDYHLRNSNHPRDFKADVITDIALAEEGFACPLCGEPLTTRRGIEVGHVFKLGTRYSEVAGAYFPDQNDVQRPIIMGCYGIGVGRLLGAAIEQHHDDKGMILPTPLAPYEVSLIGLNVENPDV
;
A
#
# COMPACT_ATOMS: atom_id res chain seq x y z
N MET A 1 11.38 -2.70 38.68
CA MET A 1 12.11 -1.45 38.35
C MET A 1 11.63 -0.35 39.28
N ARG A 2 12.51 0.53 39.80
CA ARG A 2 12.07 1.69 40.60
C ARG A 2 11.91 2.91 39.69
N VAL A 3 10.78 3.63 39.79
CA VAL A 3 10.49 4.82 38.97
C VAL A 3 11.58 5.90 39.14
N SER A 4 12.16 6.04 40.34
CA SER A 4 13.26 6.98 40.60
C SER A 4 14.55 6.71 39.82
N ARG A 5 14.69 5.51 39.24
CA ARG A 5 15.82 5.12 38.38
C ARG A 5 15.43 5.00 36.91
N LEU A 6 14.17 5.27 36.55
CA LEU A 6 13.72 5.21 35.17
C LEU A 6 14.32 6.38 34.39
N PHE A 7 14.95 6.08 33.25
CA PHE A 7 15.43 7.10 32.33
C PHE A 7 14.27 7.57 31.45
N GLY A 8 13.95 8.86 31.54
CA GLY A 8 12.76 9.47 30.94
C GLY A 8 11.91 10.19 31.98
N LYS A 9 11.11 11.16 31.53
CA LYS A 9 10.14 11.89 32.35
C LYS A 9 8.82 11.95 31.62
N THR A 10 7.74 11.94 32.38
CA THR A 10 6.40 12.18 31.84
C THR A 10 6.19 13.66 31.59
N LEU A 11 5.44 13.99 30.56
CA LEU A 11 5.02 15.37 30.27
C LEU A 11 3.62 15.61 30.83
N ARG A 12 3.41 16.82 31.37
CA ARG A 12 2.10 17.24 31.88
C ARG A 12 1.15 17.58 30.73
N ASP A 13 1.65 18.36 29.78
CA ASP A 13 0.90 18.89 28.65
C ASP A 13 1.21 18.10 27.38
N ASP A 14 0.27 18.12 26.43
CA ASP A 14 0.43 17.47 25.14
C ASP A 14 1.46 18.22 24.27
N PRO A 15 2.40 17.51 23.61
CA PRO A 15 3.29 18.12 22.62
C PRO A 15 2.49 18.69 21.44
N ALA A 16 2.84 19.90 21.00
CA ALA A 16 2.07 20.63 19.97
C ALA A 16 2.17 19.96 18.58
N GLU A 17 3.24 19.24 18.32
CA GLU A 17 3.52 18.55 17.06
C GLU A 17 2.85 17.16 16.92
N ALA A 18 2.14 16.68 17.95
CA ALA A 18 1.56 15.34 17.98
C ALA A 18 0.07 15.32 17.58
N GLU A 19 -0.22 14.87 16.36
CA GLU A 19 -1.60 14.78 15.85
C GLU A 19 -2.33 13.52 16.33
N LEU A 20 -1.68 12.36 16.25
CA LEU A 20 -2.29 11.07 16.62
C LEU A 20 -2.24 10.81 18.13
N ALA A 21 -3.26 10.12 18.65
CA ALA A 21 -3.36 9.81 20.07
C ALA A 21 -2.17 8.98 20.56
N SER A 22 -1.78 7.96 19.80
CA SER A 22 -0.61 7.12 20.08
C SER A 22 0.69 7.92 20.13
N HIS A 23 0.90 8.82 19.18
CA HIS A 23 2.09 9.67 19.13
C HIS A 23 2.17 10.54 20.40
N ARG A 24 1.08 11.25 20.68
CA ARG A 24 0.96 12.14 21.84
C ARG A 24 1.17 11.39 23.16
N LEU A 25 0.52 10.25 23.33
CA LEU A 25 0.60 9.44 24.54
C LEU A 25 1.98 8.81 24.74
N MET A 26 2.63 8.35 23.67
CA MET A 26 4.00 7.83 23.75
C MET A 26 5.00 8.92 24.17
N LEU A 27 4.87 10.14 23.63
CA LEU A 27 5.71 11.27 24.06
C LEU A 27 5.43 11.63 25.53
N ARG A 28 4.16 11.74 25.93
CA ARG A 28 3.77 12.07 27.31
C ARG A 28 4.21 11.05 28.34
N ALA A 29 4.22 9.77 27.98
CA ALA A 29 4.70 8.71 28.85
C ALA A 29 6.23 8.57 28.85
N GLY A 30 6.95 9.35 28.04
CA GLY A 30 8.40 9.22 27.86
C GLY A 30 8.78 7.87 27.25
N MET A 31 7.95 7.33 26.36
CA MET A 31 8.17 6.06 25.65
C MET A 31 9.06 6.24 24.41
N ILE A 32 9.00 7.39 23.76
CA ILE A 32 9.81 7.70 22.57
C ILE A 32 10.44 9.08 22.68
N TYR A 33 11.55 9.28 21.98
CA TYR A 33 12.19 10.58 21.81
C TYR A 33 12.50 10.80 20.33
N GLN A 34 12.01 11.90 19.76
CA GLN A 34 12.23 12.21 18.36
C GLN A 34 13.64 12.80 18.15
N VAL A 35 14.46 12.12 17.35
CA VAL A 35 15.82 12.58 17.00
C VAL A 35 15.77 13.48 15.76
N ALA A 36 14.93 13.11 14.78
CA ALA A 36 14.65 13.90 13.59
C ALA A 36 13.25 13.54 13.06
N SER A 37 12.79 14.22 12.01
CA SER A 37 11.50 13.87 11.35
C SER A 37 11.49 12.40 10.94
N GLY A 38 10.52 11.64 11.46
CA GLY A 38 10.39 10.20 11.24
C GLY A 38 11.49 9.31 11.83
N ILE A 39 12.31 9.80 12.76
CA ILE A 39 13.42 9.03 13.37
C ILE A 39 13.33 9.15 14.89
N TYR A 40 13.12 8.02 15.57
CA TYR A 40 12.84 7.98 17.00
C TYR A 40 13.81 7.07 17.75
N SER A 41 14.19 7.48 18.95
CA SER A 41 14.78 6.61 19.95
C SER A 41 13.68 5.96 20.79
N TYR A 42 13.77 4.65 20.99
CA TYR A 42 12.89 3.93 21.91
C TYR A 42 13.42 4.03 23.34
N MET A 43 12.65 4.69 24.20
CA MET A 43 12.98 4.84 25.61
C MET A 43 12.68 3.54 26.38
N PRO A 44 13.15 3.37 27.63
CA PRO A 44 13.08 2.07 28.32
C PRO A 44 11.69 1.43 28.40
N LEU A 45 10.62 2.22 28.49
CA LEU A 45 9.26 1.71 28.49
C LEU A 45 8.84 1.17 27.12
N ALA A 46 9.01 1.94 26.03
CA ALA A 46 8.76 1.43 24.68
C ALA A 46 9.62 0.22 24.36
N TRP A 47 10.92 0.28 24.68
CA TRP A 47 11.83 -0.81 24.36
C TRP A 47 11.41 -2.14 25.01
N ARG A 48 10.88 -2.10 26.24
CA ARG A 48 10.33 -3.30 26.88
C ARG A 48 9.10 -3.83 26.15
N SER A 49 8.17 -2.96 25.76
CA SER A 49 6.96 -3.34 25.01
C SER A 49 7.31 -3.90 23.63
N LEU A 50 8.22 -3.25 22.90
CA LEU A 50 8.69 -3.72 21.59
C LEU A 50 9.33 -5.11 21.70
N ARG A 51 10.17 -5.35 22.71
CA ARG A 51 10.78 -6.68 22.92
C ARG A 51 9.76 -7.77 23.24
N LYS A 52 8.64 -7.45 23.89
CA LYS A 52 7.53 -8.38 24.08
C LYS A 52 6.80 -8.66 22.76
N ILE A 53 6.59 -7.64 21.93
CA ILE A 53 6.03 -7.79 20.57
C ILE A 53 6.94 -8.70 19.73
N GLU A 54 8.24 -8.41 19.67
CA GLU A 54 9.20 -9.24 18.93
C GLU A 54 9.16 -10.70 19.40
N GLN A 55 9.02 -10.94 20.71
CA GLN A 55 8.95 -12.28 21.25
C GLN A 55 7.69 -13.03 20.81
N ILE A 56 6.52 -12.36 20.82
CA ILE A 56 5.28 -12.92 20.27
C ILE A 56 5.46 -13.28 18.80
N ILE A 57 6.06 -12.38 18.01
CA ILE A 57 6.33 -12.60 16.60
C ILE A 57 7.24 -13.82 16.41
N ARG A 58 8.37 -13.90 17.13
CA ARG A 58 9.29 -15.05 17.04
C ARG A 58 8.58 -16.36 17.32
N GLU A 59 7.82 -16.44 18.40
CA GLU A 59 7.12 -17.68 18.78
C GLU A 59 6.14 -18.15 17.70
N GLU A 60 5.39 -17.24 17.08
CA GLU A 60 4.45 -17.61 16.01
C GLU A 60 5.14 -17.92 14.68
N MET A 61 6.28 -17.27 14.38
CA MET A 61 7.09 -17.57 13.19
C MET A 61 7.83 -18.91 13.33
N ASP A 62 8.40 -19.20 14.49
CA ASP A 62 9.07 -20.47 14.78
C ASP A 62 8.06 -21.64 14.75
N ALA A 63 6.82 -21.41 15.22
CA ALA A 63 5.75 -22.41 15.19
C ALA A 63 5.34 -22.83 13.76
N VAL A 64 5.60 -21.99 12.75
CA VAL A 64 5.37 -22.32 11.33
C VAL A 64 6.65 -22.74 10.61
N GLY A 65 7.72 -23.08 11.36
CA GLY A 65 8.99 -23.55 10.81
C GLY A 65 9.90 -22.45 10.30
N GLY A 66 9.63 -21.19 10.67
CA GLY A 66 10.49 -20.05 10.36
C GLY A 66 11.85 -20.15 11.02
N GLN A 67 12.89 -19.76 10.28
CA GLN A 67 14.27 -19.71 10.76
C GLN A 67 14.71 -18.25 10.87
N GLU A 68 14.96 -17.77 12.09
CA GLU A 68 15.41 -16.38 12.31
C GLU A 68 16.88 -16.21 11.89
N VAL A 69 17.12 -15.20 11.05
CA VAL A 69 18.45 -14.75 10.62
C VAL A 69 18.61 -13.26 10.89
N ARG A 70 19.81 -12.72 10.63
CA ARG A 70 20.07 -11.28 10.68
C ARG A 70 20.84 -10.86 9.45
N MET A 71 20.19 -10.10 8.57
CA MET A 71 20.79 -9.61 7.34
C MET A 71 21.35 -8.19 7.48
N PRO A 72 22.37 -7.81 6.69
CA PRO A 72 22.92 -6.46 6.73
C PRO A 72 21.91 -5.40 6.27
N VAL A 73 21.95 -4.24 6.90
CA VAL A 73 21.19 -3.04 6.47
C VAL A 73 21.87 -2.40 5.26
N ILE A 74 23.19 -2.27 5.31
CA ILE A 74 23.97 -1.69 4.22
C ILE A 74 24.15 -2.76 3.16
N GLN A 75 23.68 -2.48 1.94
CA GLN A 75 23.74 -3.41 0.82
C GLN A 75 24.41 -2.75 -0.40
N PRO A 76 25.12 -3.53 -1.23
CA PRO A 76 25.59 -3.05 -2.54
C PRO A 76 24.40 -2.62 -3.40
N GLN A 77 24.50 -1.44 -4.04
CA GLN A 77 23.42 -0.97 -4.93
C GLN A 77 23.25 -1.89 -6.13
N GLU A 78 24.31 -2.60 -6.54
CA GLU A 78 24.31 -3.50 -7.68
C GLU A 78 23.23 -4.59 -7.58
N LEU A 79 22.94 -5.09 -6.38
CA LEU A 79 21.87 -6.08 -6.15
C LEU A 79 20.46 -5.51 -6.48
N TRP A 80 20.28 -4.22 -6.23
CA TRP A 80 19.03 -3.48 -6.48
C TRP A 80 18.91 -3.04 -7.93
N ASP A 81 20.05 -2.77 -8.57
CA ASP A 81 20.11 -2.50 -10.00
C ASP A 81 19.76 -3.76 -10.81
N GLU A 82 20.24 -4.95 -10.39
CA GLU A 82 19.90 -6.24 -11.02
C GLU A 82 18.39 -6.52 -11.01
N SER A 83 17.71 -6.22 -9.90
CA SER A 83 16.24 -6.34 -9.78
C SER A 83 15.44 -5.20 -10.41
N GLY A 84 16.13 -4.15 -10.89
CA GLY A 84 15.53 -2.91 -11.40
C GLY A 84 14.89 -2.04 -10.30
N ARG A 85 14.97 -2.44 -9.02
CA ARG A 85 14.28 -1.75 -7.93
C ARG A 85 14.94 -0.46 -7.49
N THR A 86 16.21 -0.23 -7.84
CA THR A 86 16.85 1.07 -7.64
C THR A 86 16.00 2.20 -8.26
N ASP A 87 15.59 2.03 -9.51
CA ASP A 87 14.85 3.05 -10.24
C ASP A 87 13.37 3.08 -9.83
N ILE A 88 12.73 1.90 -9.68
CA ILE A 88 11.32 1.80 -9.25
C ILE A 88 11.12 2.44 -7.87
N MET A 89 12.04 2.24 -6.92
CA MET A 89 11.91 2.85 -5.59
C MET A 89 12.24 4.34 -5.56
N GLY A 90 13.00 4.83 -6.55
CA GLY A 90 13.28 6.23 -6.75
C GLY A 90 13.79 6.94 -5.48
N PRO A 91 13.22 8.10 -5.11
CA PRO A 91 13.62 8.88 -3.95
C PRO A 91 13.41 8.19 -2.60
N SER A 92 12.55 7.17 -2.51
CA SER A 92 12.26 6.47 -1.25
C SER A 92 13.42 5.58 -0.78
N LEU A 93 14.37 5.27 -1.68
CA LEU A 93 15.54 4.46 -1.40
C LEU A 93 16.72 5.34 -0.96
N PHE A 94 17.15 5.18 0.30
CA PHE A 94 18.37 5.84 0.78
C PHE A 94 19.61 5.29 0.05
N ARG A 95 20.34 6.17 -0.63
CA ARG A 95 21.60 5.86 -1.33
C ARG A 95 22.77 6.55 -0.65
N LEU A 96 23.89 5.86 -0.52
CA LEU A 96 25.13 6.39 0.03
C LEU A 96 26.34 5.89 -0.77
N LYS A 97 27.51 6.50 -0.54
CA LYS A 97 28.78 6.04 -1.10
C LYS A 97 29.76 5.76 0.02
N ASP A 98 30.50 4.66 -0.09
CA ASP A 98 31.60 4.39 0.84
C ASP A 98 32.81 5.31 0.58
N ARG A 99 33.84 5.22 1.42
CA ARG A 99 35.08 6.01 1.28
C ARG A 99 35.84 5.76 -0.03
N ARG A 100 35.53 4.68 -0.76
CA ARG A 100 36.13 4.32 -2.05
C ARG A 100 35.20 4.68 -3.22
N GLY A 101 34.08 5.34 -2.95
CA GLY A 101 33.09 5.76 -3.95
C GLY A 101 32.14 4.66 -4.40
N ARG A 102 32.11 3.49 -3.73
CA ARG A 102 31.20 2.40 -4.10
C ARG A 102 29.75 2.77 -3.73
N PRO A 103 28.80 2.63 -4.66
CA PRO A 103 27.39 2.90 -4.37
C PRO A 103 26.83 1.83 -3.44
N LEU A 104 26.10 2.26 -2.42
CA LEU A 104 25.45 1.42 -1.43
C LEU A 104 24.03 1.96 -1.19
N VAL A 105 23.20 1.11 -0.60
CA VAL A 105 21.86 1.48 -0.15
C VAL A 105 21.66 1.11 1.32
N LEU A 106 20.78 1.84 2.01
CA LEU A 106 20.21 1.36 3.28
C LEU A 106 18.93 0.61 2.97
N ALA A 107 18.90 -0.67 3.34
CA ALA A 107 17.85 -1.61 2.97
C ALA A 107 16.45 -1.16 3.48
N PRO A 108 15.49 -0.88 2.59
CA PRO A 108 14.08 -0.75 2.94
C PRO A 108 13.38 -2.10 3.13
N THR A 109 13.98 -3.17 2.61
CA THR A 109 13.56 -4.59 2.62
C THR A 109 14.72 -5.47 2.10
N HIS A 110 14.56 -6.79 1.99
CA HIS A 110 15.66 -7.74 1.82
C HIS A 110 15.42 -8.86 0.78
N GLU A 111 14.49 -8.70 -0.17
CA GLU A 111 14.23 -9.72 -1.21
C GLU A 111 15.51 -10.13 -1.96
N GLU A 112 16.34 -9.18 -2.37
CA GLU A 112 17.55 -9.40 -3.19
C GLU A 112 18.60 -10.20 -2.41
N VAL A 113 18.93 -9.75 -1.20
CA VAL A 113 19.95 -10.38 -0.35
C VAL A 113 19.56 -11.81 -0.01
N LEU A 114 18.29 -12.02 0.36
CA LEU A 114 17.85 -13.34 0.76
C LEU A 114 17.73 -14.29 -0.44
N THR A 115 17.32 -13.81 -1.62
CA THR A 115 17.35 -14.61 -2.85
C THR A 115 18.76 -15.08 -3.16
N GLY A 116 19.76 -14.21 -3.00
CA GLY A 116 21.18 -14.58 -3.13
C GLY A 116 21.62 -15.62 -2.11
N MET A 117 21.17 -15.53 -0.86
CA MET A 117 21.43 -16.53 0.18
C MET A 117 20.81 -17.89 -0.19
N VAL A 118 19.57 -17.91 -0.66
CA VAL A 118 18.89 -19.16 -1.04
C VAL A 118 19.55 -19.80 -2.27
N LYS A 119 19.88 -19.01 -3.29
CA LYS A 119 20.65 -19.48 -4.45
C LYS A 119 21.94 -20.22 -4.06
N ALA A 120 22.61 -19.77 -3.01
CA ALA A 120 23.86 -20.37 -2.56
C ALA A 120 23.67 -21.68 -1.76
N ASN A 121 22.47 -21.95 -1.24
CA ASN A 121 22.23 -23.04 -0.28
C ASN A 121 21.21 -24.08 -0.74
N VAL A 122 20.27 -23.74 -1.62
CA VAL A 122 19.28 -24.66 -2.19
C VAL A 122 19.84 -25.27 -3.47
N ASN A 123 20.01 -26.59 -3.47
CA ASN A 123 20.58 -27.35 -4.59
C ASN A 123 19.64 -28.44 -5.12
N SER A 124 18.51 -28.68 -4.45
CA SER A 124 17.52 -29.69 -4.84
C SER A 124 16.12 -29.29 -4.39
N TYR A 125 15.10 -29.80 -5.08
CA TYR A 125 13.70 -29.70 -4.63
C TYR A 125 13.48 -30.25 -3.21
N ARG A 126 14.37 -31.12 -2.71
CA ARG A 126 14.32 -31.69 -1.36
C ARG A 126 14.72 -30.71 -0.26
N ASP A 127 15.39 -29.62 -0.61
CA ASP A 127 15.74 -28.56 0.32
C ASP A 127 14.55 -27.61 0.56
N LEU A 128 13.47 -27.74 -0.22
CA LEU A 128 12.26 -26.91 -0.17
C LEU A 128 11.08 -27.69 0.44
N PRO A 129 10.13 -27.02 1.13
CA PRO A 129 10.06 -25.57 1.32
C PRO A 129 10.91 -25.04 2.49
N LEU A 130 11.24 -23.75 2.46
CA LEU A 130 11.93 -23.04 3.53
C LEU A 130 11.18 -21.75 3.89
N VAL A 131 11.18 -21.40 5.18
CA VAL A 131 10.74 -20.08 5.66
C VAL A 131 11.88 -19.45 6.44
N VAL A 132 12.35 -18.30 6.00
CA VAL A 132 13.44 -17.55 6.64
C VAL A 132 12.94 -16.16 6.99
N TYR A 133 13.22 -15.69 8.20
CA TYR A 133 12.77 -14.36 8.64
C TYR A 133 13.82 -13.63 9.45
N GLN A 134 13.64 -12.33 9.62
CA GLN A 134 14.43 -11.53 10.55
C GLN A 134 13.55 -10.49 11.24
N ILE A 135 14.01 -9.97 12.37
CA ILE A 135 13.49 -8.73 12.97
C ILE A 135 14.63 -7.72 12.94
N GLN A 136 14.52 -6.71 12.07
CA GLN A 136 15.65 -5.86 11.72
C GLN A 136 15.23 -4.47 11.25
N THR A 137 16.10 -3.49 11.49
CA THR A 137 15.89 -2.06 11.19
C THR A 137 15.97 -1.75 9.69
N LYS A 138 14.90 -1.17 9.17
CA LYS A 138 14.71 -0.73 7.78
C LYS A 138 14.79 0.78 7.66
N PHE A 139 15.12 1.22 6.45
CA PHE A 139 15.20 2.63 6.10
C PHE A 139 14.37 2.92 4.85
N ARG A 140 13.42 3.86 4.93
CA ARG A 140 12.66 4.37 3.79
C ARG A 140 12.65 5.89 3.89
N ASP A 141 13.06 6.61 2.84
CA ASP A 141 13.06 8.08 2.88
C ASP A 141 11.65 8.61 2.61
N GLU A 142 10.78 8.34 3.57
CA GLU A 142 9.38 8.74 3.55
C GLU A 142 9.26 10.27 3.44
N PRO A 143 8.65 10.81 2.36
CA PRO A 143 8.56 12.26 2.15
C PRO A 143 7.77 12.97 3.24
N ARG A 144 6.79 12.30 3.87
CA ARG A 144 5.95 12.88 4.92
C ARG A 144 5.79 11.94 6.12
N PRO A 145 6.82 11.81 6.99
CA PRO A 145 6.72 11.02 8.20
C PRO A 145 5.72 11.66 9.17
N ARG A 146 4.78 10.89 9.70
CA ARG A 146 3.70 11.38 10.58
C ARG A 146 3.18 10.29 11.52
N GLY A 147 2.44 10.71 12.54
CA GLY A 147 1.78 9.77 13.46
C GLY A 147 2.72 9.01 14.39
N GLY A 148 3.84 9.61 14.81
CA GLY A 148 4.77 8.95 15.73
C GLY A 148 5.43 7.73 15.09
N LEU A 149 5.16 6.54 15.63
CA LEU A 149 5.71 5.27 15.13
C LEU A 149 4.90 4.64 13.98
N ILE A 150 3.81 5.28 13.55
CA ILE A 150 2.96 4.75 12.46
C ILE A 150 3.66 4.88 11.10
N ARG A 151 4.18 6.07 10.77
CA ARG A 151 4.83 6.34 9.48
C ARG A 151 6.16 7.09 9.69
N VAL A 152 7.26 6.37 9.49
CA VAL A 152 8.62 6.76 9.90
C VAL A 152 9.64 6.41 8.83
N ARG A 153 10.85 6.99 8.95
CA ARG A 153 11.96 6.75 8.02
C ARG A 153 12.92 5.65 8.45
N GLU A 154 13.06 5.46 9.76
CA GLU A 154 13.82 4.37 10.38
C GLU A 154 12.88 3.58 11.29
N PHE A 155 12.80 2.26 11.08
CA PHE A 155 11.88 1.41 11.84
C PHE A 155 12.30 -0.04 11.86
N ASP A 156 11.88 -0.78 12.88
CA ASP A 156 12.06 -2.23 12.92
C ASP A 156 10.89 -2.94 12.25
N MET A 157 11.22 -3.88 11.39
CA MET A 157 10.26 -4.72 10.69
C MET A 157 10.65 -6.18 10.90
N LYS A 158 9.64 -7.02 11.15
CA LYS A 158 9.76 -8.44 10.85
C LYS A 158 9.47 -8.64 9.38
N ASP A 159 10.45 -9.06 8.61
CA ASP A 159 10.31 -9.49 7.22
C ASP A 159 10.67 -10.98 7.12
N ALA A 160 9.75 -11.75 6.56
CA ALA A 160 9.89 -13.19 6.33
C ALA A 160 9.70 -13.49 4.84
N TYR A 161 10.30 -14.59 4.39
CA TYR A 161 10.25 -15.01 3.01
C TYR A 161 10.16 -16.53 2.95
N SER A 162 9.24 -17.03 2.14
CA SER A 162 9.12 -18.46 1.84
C SER A 162 9.74 -18.76 0.49
N PHE A 163 10.30 -19.96 0.40
CA PHE A 163 10.89 -20.51 -0.81
C PHE A 163 10.28 -21.88 -1.02
N ASP A 164 9.64 -22.04 -2.17
CA ASP A 164 8.76 -23.16 -2.48
C ASP A 164 9.12 -23.73 -3.86
N ALA A 165 8.88 -25.02 -4.05
CA ALA A 165 9.22 -25.70 -5.31
C ALA A 165 8.20 -25.42 -6.43
N ASP A 166 6.97 -25.09 -6.06
CA ASP A 166 5.84 -24.86 -6.96
C ASP A 166 4.82 -23.91 -6.32
N ASP A 167 3.83 -23.49 -7.11
CA ASP A 167 2.77 -22.59 -6.67
C ASP A 167 1.90 -23.21 -5.54
N GLU A 168 1.75 -24.54 -5.50
CA GLU A 168 1.00 -25.21 -4.43
C GLU A 168 1.74 -25.13 -3.08
N GLY A 169 3.07 -25.25 -3.10
CA GLY A 169 3.95 -24.99 -1.97
C GLY A 169 3.81 -23.55 -1.49
N LEU A 170 3.88 -22.59 -2.42
CA LEU A 170 3.68 -21.17 -2.09
C LEU A 170 2.31 -20.92 -1.46
N ASP A 171 1.24 -21.52 -1.97
CA ASP A 171 -0.10 -21.41 -1.39
C ASP A 171 -0.17 -21.92 0.05
N LYS A 172 0.55 -23.01 0.36
CA LYS A 172 0.64 -23.56 1.72
C LYS A 172 1.43 -22.62 2.63
N SER A 173 2.57 -22.13 2.18
CA SER A 173 3.39 -21.15 2.90
C SER A 173 2.63 -19.84 3.14
N TYR A 174 1.91 -19.34 2.15
CA TYR A 174 1.08 -18.15 2.25
C TYR A 174 -0.01 -18.30 3.32
N LYS A 175 -0.74 -19.42 3.31
CA LYS A 175 -1.78 -19.73 4.30
C LYS A 175 -1.20 -19.90 5.72
N SER A 176 -0.01 -20.49 5.84
CA SER A 176 0.65 -20.64 7.15
C SER A 176 1.06 -19.28 7.72
N MET A 177 1.55 -18.36 6.88
CA MET A 177 1.86 -16.98 7.29
C MET A 177 0.62 -16.21 7.70
N ILE A 178 -0.49 -16.30 6.95
CA ILE A 178 -1.77 -15.68 7.34
C ILE A 178 -2.20 -16.17 8.73
N LYS A 179 -2.08 -17.48 9.00
CA LYS A 179 -2.42 -18.04 10.31
C LYS A 179 -1.52 -17.49 11.42
N ALA A 180 -0.20 -17.45 11.19
CA ALA A 180 0.76 -16.90 12.14
C ALA A 180 0.47 -15.42 12.45
N TYR A 181 0.18 -14.61 11.42
CA TYR A 181 -0.16 -13.20 11.56
C TYR A 181 -1.43 -12.99 12.41
N ASN A 182 -2.50 -13.72 12.10
CA ASN A 182 -3.73 -13.68 12.89
C ASN A 182 -3.48 -14.05 14.37
N ASN A 183 -2.63 -15.03 14.64
CA ASN A 183 -2.23 -15.36 16.01
C ASN A 183 -1.43 -14.23 16.68
N ILE A 184 -0.47 -13.62 15.97
CA ILE A 184 0.31 -12.48 16.46
C ILE A 184 -0.64 -11.35 16.85
N TYR A 185 -1.53 -10.92 15.96
CA TYR A 185 -2.47 -9.83 16.23
C TYR A 185 -3.40 -10.14 17.41
N ARG A 186 -3.97 -11.36 17.46
CA ARG A 186 -4.78 -11.81 18.59
C ARG A 186 -4.01 -11.78 19.93
N ARG A 187 -2.75 -12.21 19.93
CA ARG A 187 -1.89 -12.20 21.14
C ARG A 187 -1.45 -10.79 21.54
N CYS A 188 -1.33 -9.89 20.57
CA CYS A 188 -1.12 -8.46 20.81
C CYS A 188 -2.42 -7.73 21.22
N GLY A 189 -3.58 -8.39 21.15
CA GLY A 189 -4.87 -7.82 21.49
C GLY A 189 -5.39 -6.83 20.44
N LEU A 190 -5.10 -7.06 19.16
CA LEU A 190 -5.49 -6.16 18.07
C LEU A 190 -6.62 -6.73 17.22
N ASP A 191 -7.56 -5.84 16.86
CA ASP A 191 -8.71 -6.17 16.01
C ASP A 191 -8.37 -5.86 14.55
N VAL A 192 -7.70 -6.82 13.92
CA VAL A 192 -7.15 -6.67 12.57
C VAL A 192 -7.98 -7.44 11.55
N VAL A 193 -8.26 -6.82 10.42
CA VAL A 193 -8.93 -7.45 9.27
C VAL A 193 -7.94 -7.63 8.13
N MET A 194 -8.08 -8.73 7.39
CA MET A 194 -7.31 -8.96 6.17
C MET A 194 -8.07 -8.40 4.99
N VAL A 195 -7.41 -7.62 4.14
CA VAL A 195 -8.02 -6.95 2.98
C VAL A 195 -7.21 -7.25 1.73
N GLU A 196 -7.88 -7.34 0.58
CA GLU A 196 -7.21 -7.41 -0.73
C GLU A 196 -6.45 -6.11 -1.00
N ALA A 197 -5.22 -6.23 -1.48
CA ALA A 197 -4.34 -5.08 -1.69
C ALA A 197 -3.63 -5.15 -3.05
N ASP A 198 -3.04 -4.03 -3.44
CA ASP A 198 -2.14 -3.99 -4.58
C ASP A 198 -0.78 -4.63 -4.23
N SER A 199 -0.07 -5.16 -5.23
CA SER A 199 1.26 -5.74 -5.03
C SER A 199 2.38 -4.68 -5.11
N GLY A 200 2.08 -3.50 -5.65
CA GLY A 200 2.96 -2.35 -5.76
C GLY A 200 4.32 -2.66 -6.40
N ALA A 201 5.33 -1.90 -5.96
CA ALA A 201 6.72 -2.05 -6.41
C ALA A 201 7.34 -3.40 -6.04
N ILE A 202 6.84 -4.06 -4.98
CA ILE A 202 7.29 -5.40 -4.55
C ILE A 202 6.90 -6.45 -5.61
N GLY A 203 5.76 -6.25 -6.28
CA GLY A 203 5.21 -7.12 -7.32
C GLY A 203 4.70 -8.45 -6.77
N GLY A 204 4.09 -9.24 -7.66
CA GLY A 204 3.40 -10.48 -7.27
C GLY A 204 1.94 -10.49 -7.71
N LYS A 205 1.30 -11.65 -7.63
CA LYS A 205 -0.09 -11.85 -8.11
C LYS A 205 -1.13 -11.63 -7.01
N ASP A 206 -0.90 -12.23 -5.84
CA ASP A 206 -1.81 -12.16 -4.70
C ASP A 206 -1.15 -11.41 -3.55
N SER A 207 -1.87 -10.41 -3.04
CA SER A 207 -1.40 -9.47 -2.02
C SER A 207 -2.55 -9.20 -1.05
N HIS A 208 -2.27 -9.36 0.25
CA HIS A 208 -3.23 -9.02 1.30
C HIS A 208 -2.55 -8.17 2.38
N GLU A 209 -3.22 -7.09 2.73
CA GLU A 209 -2.87 -6.22 3.86
C GLU A 209 -3.64 -6.65 5.10
N PHE A 210 -3.00 -6.48 6.25
CA PHE A 210 -3.59 -6.63 7.57
C PHE A 210 -3.81 -5.25 8.14
N ILE A 211 -5.07 -4.85 8.25
CA ILE A 211 -5.50 -3.50 8.61
C ILE A 211 -6.12 -3.50 9.99
N LEU A 212 -5.62 -2.67 10.89
CA LEU A 212 -6.35 -2.27 12.08
C LEU A 212 -7.34 -1.17 11.70
N LEU A 213 -8.64 -1.41 11.83
CA LEU A 213 -9.66 -0.39 11.55
C LEU A 213 -9.62 0.69 12.64
N ALA A 214 -9.24 1.91 12.23
CA ALA A 214 -9.09 3.05 13.12
C ALA A 214 -9.22 4.35 12.31
N ASP A 215 -9.92 5.35 12.86
CA ASP A 215 -10.11 6.65 12.20
C ASP A 215 -8.79 7.39 11.93
N ALA A 216 -7.77 7.13 12.77
CA ALA A 216 -6.40 7.61 12.62
C ALA A 216 -5.65 6.98 11.42
N GLY A 217 -6.24 6.00 10.75
CA GLY A 217 -5.66 5.27 9.63
C GLY A 217 -5.45 6.12 8.38
N GLU A 218 -4.39 5.79 7.64
CA GLU A 218 -4.07 6.45 6.37
C GLU A 218 -4.75 5.77 5.18
N ASP A 219 -5.00 4.47 5.30
CA ASP A 219 -5.58 3.65 4.24
C ASP A 219 -7.10 3.77 4.26
N THR A 220 -7.67 3.82 3.06
CA THR A 220 -9.11 3.78 2.85
C THR A 220 -9.50 2.36 2.48
N ILE A 221 -10.31 1.72 3.31
CA ILE A 221 -10.75 0.34 3.10
C ILE A 221 -12.21 0.34 2.66
N ILE A 222 -12.47 -0.36 1.57
CA ILE A 222 -13.80 -0.60 1.01
C ILE A 222 -14.31 -1.92 1.55
N ILE A 223 -15.49 -1.89 2.18
CA ILE A 223 -16.05 -3.00 2.95
C ILE A 223 -17.48 -3.27 2.51
N CYS A 224 -17.78 -4.54 2.21
CA CYS A 224 -19.14 -5.05 2.18
C CYS A 224 -19.44 -5.87 3.45
N PRO A 225 -20.29 -5.38 4.36
CA PRO A 225 -20.63 -6.10 5.59
C PRO A 225 -21.32 -7.45 5.35
N GLN A 226 -22.03 -7.61 4.22
CA GLN A 226 -22.82 -8.80 3.92
C GLN A 226 -21.99 -9.94 3.32
N SER A 227 -21.11 -9.62 2.37
CA SER A 227 -20.32 -10.64 1.66
C SER A 227 -18.91 -10.83 2.22
N HIS A 228 -18.52 -10.06 3.25
CA HIS A 228 -17.15 -10.02 3.76
C HIS A 228 -16.11 -9.70 2.69
N TYR A 229 -16.49 -8.85 1.73
CA TYR A 229 -15.54 -8.27 0.78
C TYR A 229 -14.81 -7.11 1.46
N TYR A 230 -13.49 -7.21 1.57
CA TYR A 230 -12.64 -6.15 2.12
C TYR A 230 -11.46 -5.93 1.17
N ALA A 231 -11.29 -4.71 0.70
CA ALA A 231 -10.18 -4.34 -0.16
C ALA A 231 -9.69 -2.93 0.17
N ASN A 232 -8.39 -2.70 0.03
CA ASN A 232 -7.85 -1.35 -0.02
C ASN A 232 -8.47 -0.62 -1.23
N ALA A 233 -8.83 0.65 -1.10
CA ALA A 233 -9.42 1.46 -2.17
C ALA A 233 -8.56 1.46 -3.45
N GLU A 234 -7.25 1.33 -3.31
CA GLU A 234 -6.30 1.19 -4.42
C GLU A 234 -6.56 -0.07 -5.27
N LYS A 235 -7.10 -1.14 -4.66
CA LYS A 235 -7.39 -2.43 -5.31
C LYS A 235 -8.89 -2.69 -5.54
N ALA A 236 -9.75 -2.09 -4.72
CA ALA A 236 -11.16 -2.41 -4.62
C ALA A 236 -11.90 -2.34 -5.96
N VAL A 237 -12.72 -3.33 -6.25
CA VAL A 237 -13.59 -3.38 -7.44
C VAL A 237 -15.06 -3.27 -7.01
N PHE A 238 -15.91 -2.81 -7.91
CA PHE A 238 -17.33 -2.60 -7.65
C PHE A 238 -18.17 -2.85 -8.90
N GLN A 239 -19.46 -3.09 -8.73
CA GLN A 239 -20.40 -3.16 -9.84
C GLN A 239 -20.73 -1.74 -10.27
N LYS A 240 -20.21 -1.34 -11.43
CA LYS A 240 -20.51 -0.04 -12.03
C LYS A 240 -22.00 0.00 -12.40
N PRO A 241 -22.72 1.11 -12.10
CA PRO A 241 -24.12 1.25 -12.48
C PRO A 241 -24.30 1.04 -13.99
N GLU A 242 -25.20 0.13 -14.37
CA GLU A 242 -25.60 -0.04 -15.77
C GLU A 242 -26.38 1.18 -16.27
N GLN A 243 -26.17 1.54 -17.52
CA GLN A 243 -27.04 2.51 -18.19
C GLN A 243 -28.16 1.81 -18.92
N THR A 244 -29.28 2.53 -19.07
CA THR A 244 -30.35 2.09 -19.97
C THR A 244 -29.79 1.96 -21.38
N PRO A 245 -29.95 0.80 -22.04
CA PRO A 245 -29.53 0.62 -23.42
C PRO A 245 -30.27 1.61 -24.34
N GLU A 246 -29.52 2.31 -25.18
CA GLU A 246 -30.05 3.21 -26.20
C GLU A 246 -29.41 2.88 -27.54
N ASP A 247 -30.18 3.02 -28.61
CA ASP A 247 -29.65 2.90 -29.97
C ASP A 247 -28.63 4.03 -30.24
N PRO A 248 -27.48 3.72 -30.89
CA PRO A 248 -26.50 4.74 -31.22
C PRO A 248 -27.08 5.82 -32.15
N LEU A 249 -26.97 7.08 -31.73
CA LEU A 249 -27.37 8.25 -32.51
C LEU A 249 -26.17 8.83 -33.28
N GLU A 250 -26.44 9.68 -34.28
CA GLU A 250 -25.39 10.39 -35.01
C GLU A 250 -24.65 11.38 -34.11
N LEU A 251 -23.34 11.48 -34.31
CA LEU A 251 -22.46 12.38 -33.58
C LEU A 251 -22.86 13.84 -33.87
N GLU A 252 -23.11 14.62 -32.83
CA GLU A 252 -23.60 16.01 -32.96
C GLU A 252 -22.69 16.96 -32.17
N GLU A 253 -22.29 18.07 -32.77
CA GLU A 253 -21.51 19.11 -32.10
C GLU A 253 -22.41 20.10 -31.37
N VAL A 254 -22.06 20.43 -30.13
CA VAL A 254 -22.81 21.35 -29.27
C VAL A 254 -21.88 22.42 -28.71
N HIS A 255 -22.32 23.68 -28.81
CA HIS A 255 -21.62 24.82 -28.24
C HIS A 255 -21.91 24.95 -26.73
N THR A 256 -20.85 24.89 -25.92
CA THR A 256 -20.89 24.85 -24.45
C THR A 256 -19.93 25.92 -23.87
N PRO A 257 -20.24 27.21 -24.03
CA PRO A 257 -19.31 28.29 -23.68
C PRO A 257 -19.08 28.38 -22.17
N GLY A 258 -17.82 28.36 -21.76
CA GLY A 258 -17.42 28.52 -20.36
C GLY A 258 -17.63 27.28 -19.47
N VAL A 259 -18.12 26.17 -20.03
CA VAL A 259 -18.29 24.89 -19.33
C VAL A 259 -16.94 24.16 -19.25
N LYS A 260 -16.48 23.84 -18.04
CA LYS A 260 -15.14 23.24 -17.83
C LYS A 260 -15.17 21.94 -17.03
N THR A 261 -16.23 21.70 -16.27
CA THR A 261 -16.35 20.51 -15.42
C THR A 261 -17.47 19.59 -15.90
N ILE A 262 -17.40 18.33 -15.50
CA ILE A 262 -18.46 17.34 -15.80
C ILE A 262 -19.80 17.75 -15.17
N ALA A 263 -19.78 18.29 -13.95
CA ALA A 263 -20.99 18.75 -13.29
C ALA A 263 -21.67 19.89 -14.07
N GLU A 264 -20.91 20.90 -14.50
CA GLU A 264 -21.42 22.00 -15.33
C GLU A 264 -21.93 21.49 -16.69
N LEU A 265 -21.24 20.52 -17.30
CA LEU A 265 -21.64 19.96 -18.59
C LEU A 265 -22.95 19.17 -18.51
N ALA A 266 -23.08 18.35 -17.47
CA ALA A 266 -24.27 17.57 -17.17
C ALA A 266 -25.48 18.49 -16.94
N GLU A 267 -25.31 19.55 -16.15
CA GLU A 267 -26.35 20.55 -15.91
C GLU A 267 -26.70 21.33 -17.19
N PHE A 268 -25.70 21.76 -17.96
CA PHE A 268 -25.91 22.54 -19.19
C PHE A 268 -26.69 21.77 -20.26
N LEU A 269 -26.46 20.45 -20.38
CA LEU A 269 -27.08 19.60 -21.40
C LEU A 269 -28.31 18.82 -20.91
N ASP A 270 -28.67 18.97 -19.63
CA ASP A 270 -29.74 18.23 -18.97
C ASP A 270 -29.57 16.70 -19.10
N VAL A 271 -28.37 16.22 -18.78
CA VAL A 271 -28.01 14.79 -18.79
C VAL A 271 -27.36 14.40 -17.46
N PRO A 272 -27.47 13.13 -17.00
CA PRO A 272 -26.73 12.69 -15.83
C PRO A 272 -25.22 12.70 -16.11
N THR A 273 -24.39 12.89 -15.08
CA THR A 273 -22.92 12.85 -15.20
C THR A 273 -22.43 11.52 -15.78
N SER A 274 -23.14 10.44 -15.53
CA SER A 274 -22.88 9.11 -16.12
C SER A 274 -22.97 9.10 -17.64
N LYS A 275 -23.72 10.02 -18.28
CA LYS A 275 -23.82 10.17 -19.75
C LYS A 275 -22.70 11.00 -20.36
N THR A 276 -21.67 11.32 -19.59
CA THR A 276 -20.48 12.04 -20.06
C THR A 276 -19.25 11.13 -19.96
N LEU A 277 -18.24 11.31 -20.81
CA LEU A 277 -16.89 10.78 -20.59
C LEU A 277 -15.93 11.92 -20.32
N LYS A 278 -15.17 11.81 -19.23
CA LYS A 278 -14.12 12.76 -18.90
C LYS A 278 -12.78 12.31 -19.46
N ALA A 279 -12.00 13.28 -19.89
CA ALA A 279 -10.61 13.13 -20.30
C ALA A 279 -9.70 13.59 -19.17
N VAL A 280 -8.84 12.70 -18.66
CA VAL A 280 -7.81 13.01 -17.67
C VAL A 280 -6.45 12.76 -18.29
N PHE A 281 -5.50 13.66 -18.05
CA PHE A 281 -4.17 13.58 -18.64
C PHE A 281 -3.14 13.25 -17.59
N TYR A 282 -2.38 12.20 -17.84
CA TYR A 282 -1.28 11.77 -17.00
C TYR A 282 0.05 11.90 -17.76
N SER A 283 1.13 12.12 -17.03
CA SER A 283 2.49 11.92 -17.47
C SER A 283 3.00 10.62 -16.85
N ALA A 284 3.39 9.68 -17.69
CA ALA A 284 3.94 8.38 -17.32
C ALA A 284 5.38 8.31 -17.85
N ASP A 285 6.37 8.34 -16.96
CA ASP A 285 7.81 8.43 -17.29
C ASP A 285 8.13 9.54 -18.31
N GLY A 286 7.43 10.68 -18.21
CA GLY A 286 7.60 11.84 -19.10
C GLY A 286 6.75 11.84 -20.37
N GLU A 287 6.07 10.73 -20.70
CA GLU A 287 5.16 10.67 -21.85
C GLU A 287 3.70 10.94 -21.43
N VAL A 288 2.99 11.73 -22.24
CA VAL A 288 1.58 12.05 -21.97
C VAL A 288 0.69 10.88 -22.35
N VAL A 289 -0.14 10.45 -21.40
CA VAL A 289 -1.18 9.42 -21.55
C VAL A 289 -2.56 10.06 -21.47
N PHE A 290 -3.43 9.72 -22.42
CA PHE A 290 -4.82 10.15 -22.44
C PHE A 290 -5.67 9.11 -21.72
N VAL A 291 -6.32 9.49 -20.62
CA VAL A 291 -7.20 8.61 -19.84
C VAL A 291 -8.66 8.98 -20.08
N VAL A 292 -9.49 8.00 -20.43
CA VAL A 292 -10.94 8.17 -20.66
C VAL A 292 -11.70 7.37 -19.62
N ILE A 293 -12.64 8.01 -18.92
CA ILE A 293 -13.49 7.34 -17.94
C ILE A 293 -14.86 8.02 -17.89
N ARG A 294 -15.90 7.32 -17.44
CA ARG A 294 -17.23 7.90 -17.27
C ARG A 294 -17.20 9.06 -16.27
N GLY A 295 -17.99 10.11 -16.53
CA GLY A 295 -17.89 11.38 -15.82
C GLY A 295 -18.28 11.37 -14.35
N ASP A 296 -19.03 10.35 -13.91
CA ASP A 296 -19.41 10.08 -12.52
C ASP A 296 -18.40 9.23 -11.75
N LEU A 297 -17.30 8.81 -12.39
CA LEU A 297 -16.28 7.95 -11.77
C LEU A 297 -14.94 8.67 -11.69
N GLU A 298 -14.15 8.38 -10.67
CA GLU A 298 -12.78 8.89 -10.51
C GLU A 298 -11.71 7.87 -10.94
N VAL A 299 -10.57 8.37 -11.42
CA VAL A 299 -9.45 7.51 -11.81
C VAL A 299 -8.72 7.02 -10.57
N ASN A 300 -8.53 5.71 -10.49
CA ASN A 300 -7.64 5.08 -9.54
C ASN A 300 -6.23 5.01 -10.17
N GLU A 301 -5.31 5.81 -9.63
CA GLU A 301 -3.94 5.93 -10.15
C GLU A 301 -3.13 4.64 -10.00
N VAL A 302 -3.40 3.81 -8.99
CA VAL A 302 -2.73 2.51 -8.81
C VAL A 302 -3.16 1.53 -9.90
N LYS A 303 -4.46 1.43 -10.17
CA LYS A 303 -4.98 0.62 -11.28
C LYS A 303 -4.48 1.15 -12.64
N LEU A 304 -4.44 2.45 -12.84
CA LEU A 304 -3.88 3.07 -14.04
C LEU A 304 -2.39 2.72 -14.22
N ASN A 305 -1.59 2.82 -13.15
CA ASN A 305 -0.18 2.47 -13.20
C ASN A 305 0.02 0.99 -13.57
N ASN A 306 -0.77 0.10 -12.98
CA ASN A 306 -0.78 -1.32 -13.32
C ASN A 306 -1.15 -1.57 -14.79
N ALA A 307 -2.16 -0.86 -15.31
CA ALA A 307 -2.55 -0.93 -16.73
C ALA A 307 -1.46 -0.41 -17.69
N LEU A 308 -0.61 0.50 -17.22
CA LEU A 308 0.53 1.02 -17.96
C LEU A 308 1.77 0.11 -17.89
N GLY A 309 1.76 -0.91 -17.04
CA GLY A 309 2.86 -1.86 -16.86
C GLY A 309 3.79 -1.52 -15.69
N GLY A 310 3.37 -0.66 -14.75
CA GLY A 310 4.15 -0.28 -13.58
C GLY A 310 5.27 0.72 -13.90
N VAL A 311 4.89 1.90 -14.39
CA VAL A 311 5.82 2.99 -14.67
C VAL A 311 6.45 3.53 -13.39
N ALA A 312 7.65 4.12 -13.50
CA ALA A 312 8.40 4.60 -12.34
C ALA A 312 7.81 5.91 -11.79
N GLU A 313 7.38 6.80 -12.66
CA GLU A 313 6.69 8.04 -12.32
C GLU A 313 5.34 8.12 -13.03
N LEU A 314 4.26 8.22 -12.23
CA LEU A 314 2.93 8.55 -12.70
C LEU A 314 2.45 9.80 -11.97
N ARG A 315 2.09 10.85 -12.72
CA ARG A 315 1.50 12.07 -12.17
C ARG A 315 0.52 12.68 -13.14
N LEU A 316 -0.33 13.60 -12.67
CA LEU A 316 -1.11 14.44 -13.56
C LEU A 316 -0.19 15.23 -14.51
N ALA A 317 -0.57 15.29 -15.79
CA ALA A 317 0.12 16.10 -16.77
C ALA A 317 -0.12 17.58 -16.47
N THR A 318 0.93 18.37 -16.63
CA THR A 318 0.86 19.83 -16.46
C THR A 318 0.12 20.46 -17.65
N PRO A 319 -0.49 21.65 -17.48
CA PRO A 319 -1.15 22.36 -18.59
C PRO A 319 -0.23 22.64 -19.80
N ASP A 320 1.08 22.72 -19.59
CA ASP A 320 2.05 22.91 -20.67
C ASP A 320 2.26 21.62 -21.48
N GLU A 321 2.40 20.48 -20.80
CA GLU A 321 2.50 19.16 -21.45
C GLU A 321 1.24 18.84 -22.27
N VAL A 322 0.07 19.12 -21.72
CA VAL A 322 -1.23 18.94 -22.39
C VAL A 322 -1.32 19.81 -23.65
N ARG A 323 -0.97 21.11 -23.54
CA ARG A 323 -0.97 22.03 -24.69
C ARG A 323 0.06 21.65 -25.75
N ALA A 324 1.23 21.16 -25.36
CA ALA A 324 2.27 20.73 -26.29
C ALA A 324 1.82 19.55 -27.17
N LYS A 325 0.89 18.73 -26.69
CA LYS A 325 0.25 17.64 -27.45
C LYS A 325 -1.01 18.08 -28.21
N GLY A 326 -1.32 19.39 -28.23
CA GLY A 326 -2.48 19.95 -28.93
C GLY A 326 -3.82 19.68 -28.25
N LEU A 327 -3.81 19.26 -26.99
CA LEU A 327 -5.02 18.88 -26.25
C LEU A 327 -5.64 20.10 -25.56
N VAL A 328 -6.98 20.15 -25.55
CA VAL A 328 -7.75 21.26 -24.96
C VAL A 328 -8.43 20.77 -23.69
N ALA A 329 -7.80 21.00 -22.53
CA ALA A 329 -8.37 20.60 -21.24
C ALA A 329 -9.79 21.17 -21.03
N GLY A 330 -10.70 20.34 -20.51
CA GLY A 330 -12.12 20.66 -20.34
C GLY A 330 -12.97 20.51 -21.61
N SER A 331 -12.37 20.30 -22.78
CA SER A 331 -13.09 20.04 -24.03
C SER A 331 -12.38 19.01 -24.92
N ALA A 332 -11.63 18.10 -24.32
CA ALA A 332 -10.88 17.06 -25.03
C ALA A 332 -11.64 15.73 -25.12
N SER A 333 -11.36 14.96 -26.17
CA SER A 333 -11.78 13.57 -26.34
C SER A 333 -10.77 12.79 -27.16
N PRO A 334 -10.80 11.45 -27.11
CA PRO A 334 -9.96 10.60 -27.96
C PRO A 334 -10.31 10.64 -29.46
N ILE A 335 -11.36 11.36 -29.87
CA ILE A 335 -11.85 11.36 -31.26
C ILE A 335 -10.86 12.11 -32.16
N GLY A 336 -10.32 11.42 -33.17
CA GLY A 336 -9.40 12.00 -34.14
C GLY A 336 -8.01 12.34 -33.57
N LEU A 337 -7.65 11.78 -32.40
CA LEU A 337 -6.30 11.89 -31.86
C LEU A 337 -5.41 10.76 -32.37
N ASP A 338 -4.23 11.13 -32.88
CA ASP A 338 -3.19 10.21 -33.31
C ASP A 338 -1.90 10.44 -32.49
N GLY A 339 -1.14 9.37 -32.23
CA GLY A 339 0.19 9.46 -31.62
C GLY A 339 0.22 9.69 -30.11
N ILE A 340 -0.90 9.49 -29.40
CA ILE A 340 -0.99 9.52 -27.94
C ILE A 340 -1.61 8.20 -27.47
N ARG A 341 -1.02 7.59 -26.44
CA ARG A 341 -1.56 6.35 -25.86
C ARG A 341 -2.86 6.66 -25.12
N ILE A 342 -3.92 5.94 -25.46
CA ILE A 342 -5.25 6.08 -24.87
C ILE A 342 -5.54 4.88 -23.97
N ILE A 343 -5.74 5.14 -22.68
CA ILE A 343 -6.18 4.16 -21.69
C ILE A 343 -7.61 4.51 -21.31
N ALA A 344 -8.52 3.56 -21.34
CA ALA A 344 -9.91 3.80 -20.99
C ALA A 344 -10.40 2.84 -19.90
N ASP A 345 -11.27 3.36 -19.04
CA ASP A 345 -12.03 2.53 -18.12
C ASP A 345 -13.06 1.68 -18.86
N ASP A 346 -13.33 0.47 -18.37
CA ASP A 346 -14.35 -0.39 -18.98
C ASP A 346 -15.77 0.20 -18.97
N SER A 347 -16.03 1.23 -18.15
CA SER A 347 -17.30 1.99 -18.12
C SER A 347 -17.68 2.62 -19.46
N ILE A 348 -16.72 2.86 -20.36
CA ILE A 348 -17.01 3.38 -21.71
C ILE A 348 -17.89 2.42 -22.53
N ASN A 349 -17.93 1.14 -22.15
CA ASN A 349 -18.73 0.10 -22.80
C ASN A 349 -20.08 -0.15 -22.08
N MET A 350 -20.33 0.53 -20.96
CA MET A 350 -21.52 0.32 -20.12
C MET A 350 -22.63 1.33 -20.40
N GLY A 351 -22.68 1.84 -21.64
CA GLY A 351 -23.66 2.79 -22.10
C GLY A 351 -23.43 3.16 -23.57
N SER A 352 -24.28 4.04 -24.07
CA SER A 352 -24.19 4.59 -25.42
C SER A 352 -24.52 6.08 -25.39
N ASN A 353 -24.17 6.75 -26.48
CA ASN A 353 -24.45 8.16 -26.74
C ASN A 353 -23.85 9.14 -25.72
N PHE A 354 -22.60 8.92 -25.33
CA PHE A 354 -21.93 9.77 -24.36
C PHE A 354 -21.65 11.18 -24.89
N VAL A 355 -21.61 12.15 -23.97
CA VAL A 355 -21.08 13.49 -24.23
C VAL A 355 -19.58 13.51 -23.94
N VAL A 356 -18.78 13.98 -24.90
CA VAL A 356 -17.32 14.09 -24.82
C VAL A 356 -16.86 15.46 -25.32
N GLY A 357 -15.62 15.86 -25.03
CA GLY A 357 -15.08 17.10 -25.58
C GLY A 357 -14.92 17.08 -27.10
N ALA A 358 -15.04 18.23 -27.78
CA ALA A 358 -14.90 18.31 -29.24
C ALA A 358 -13.45 18.53 -29.72
N ASN A 359 -12.44 18.45 -28.83
CA ASN A 359 -11.06 18.87 -29.06
C ASN A 359 -10.93 20.35 -29.50
N ARG A 360 -11.94 21.15 -29.19
CA ARG A 360 -12.02 22.58 -29.48
C ARG A 360 -12.60 23.31 -28.28
N GLN A 361 -12.04 24.46 -27.94
CA GLN A 361 -12.51 25.26 -26.81
C GLN A 361 -14.00 25.60 -26.96
N ASP A 362 -14.76 25.48 -25.87
CA ASP A 362 -16.18 25.81 -25.79
C ASP A 362 -17.11 24.91 -26.63
N TYR A 363 -16.65 23.73 -27.05
CA TYR A 363 -17.48 22.77 -27.78
C TYR A 363 -17.34 21.34 -27.23
N HIS A 364 -18.46 20.62 -27.24
CA HIS A 364 -18.57 19.20 -26.93
C HIS A 364 -19.27 18.46 -28.07
N LEU A 365 -19.14 17.14 -28.09
CA LEU A 365 -19.82 16.23 -28.99
C LEU A 365 -20.81 15.40 -28.19
N ARG A 366 -22.06 15.36 -28.62
CA ARG A 366 -23.08 14.43 -28.13
C ARG A 366 -23.06 13.16 -28.97
N ASN A 367 -23.61 12.10 -28.38
CA ASN A 367 -23.83 10.82 -29.03
C ASN A 367 -22.54 10.08 -29.43
N SER A 368 -21.46 10.26 -28.67
CA SER A 368 -20.21 9.52 -28.87
C SER A 368 -20.37 8.06 -28.41
N ASN A 369 -19.89 7.13 -29.23
CA ASN A 369 -20.01 5.70 -29.01
C ASN A 369 -18.67 5.00 -29.30
N HIS A 370 -18.18 4.22 -28.33
CA HIS A 370 -17.09 3.27 -28.55
C HIS A 370 -17.64 1.98 -29.17
N PRO A 371 -16.97 1.35 -30.16
CA PRO A 371 -15.72 1.74 -30.82
C PRO A 371 -15.93 2.57 -32.11
N ARG A 372 -17.14 3.09 -32.36
CA ARG A 372 -17.50 3.79 -33.62
C ARG A 372 -16.69 5.07 -33.80
N ASP A 373 -16.64 5.91 -32.77
CA ASP A 373 -16.09 7.27 -32.88
C ASP A 373 -14.64 7.39 -32.39
N PHE A 374 -14.22 6.49 -31.49
CA PHE A 374 -12.85 6.41 -31.01
C PHE A 374 -12.48 4.98 -30.60
N LYS A 375 -11.18 4.72 -30.47
CA LYS A 375 -10.62 3.47 -29.94
C LYS A 375 -9.68 3.80 -28.78
N ALA A 376 -9.55 2.87 -27.85
CA ALA A 376 -8.54 2.91 -26.79
C ALA A 376 -7.52 1.79 -27.01
N ASP A 377 -6.27 2.03 -26.63
CA ASP A 377 -5.20 1.03 -26.73
C ASP A 377 -5.35 -0.06 -25.65
N VAL A 378 -5.81 0.35 -24.46
CA VAL A 378 -6.10 -0.53 -23.33
C VAL A 378 -7.44 -0.15 -22.75
N ILE A 379 -8.30 -1.15 -22.53
CA ILE A 379 -9.57 -1.01 -21.82
C ILE A 379 -9.53 -1.95 -20.62
N THR A 380 -9.60 -1.40 -19.42
CA THR A 380 -9.57 -2.16 -18.16
C THR A 380 -10.19 -1.35 -17.03
N ASP A 381 -10.52 -1.97 -15.91
CA ASP A 381 -10.95 -1.25 -14.72
C ASP A 381 -9.83 -0.34 -14.20
N ILE A 382 -10.06 0.97 -14.27
CA ILE A 382 -9.22 2.02 -13.69
C ILE A 382 -10.05 2.94 -12.78
N ALA A 383 -11.27 2.55 -12.42
CA ALA A 383 -12.15 3.36 -11.59
C ALA A 383 -11.83 3.16 -10.09
N LEU A 384 -11.92 4.25 -9.34
CA LEU A 384 -11.86 4.24 -7.88
C LEU A 384 -13.22 3.82 -7.32
N ALA A 385 -13.21 2.85 -6.39
CA ALA A 385 -14.42 2.46 -5.69
C ALA A 385 -14.75 3.47 -4.58
N GLU A 386 -16.02 3.83 -4.45
CA GLU A 386 -16.50 4.79 -3.45
C GLU A 386 -17.62 4.19 -2.59
N GLU A 387 -17.91 4.87 -1.47
CA GLU A 387 -19.03 4.52 -0.60
C GLU A 387 -20.36 4.58 -1.36
N GLY A 388 -21.22 3.59 -1.14
CA GLY A 388 -22.52 3.47 -1.80
C GLY A 388 -22.51 2.73 -3.13
N PHE A 389 -21.34 2.51 -3.76
CA PHE A 389 -21.27 1.66 -4.95
C PHE A 389 -21.63 0.21 -4.64
N ALA A 390 -22.16 -0.50 -5.63
CA ALA A 390 -22.65 -1.86 -5.45
C ALA A 390 -21.49 -2.86 -5.31
N CYS A 391 -21.58 -3.73 -4.31
CA CYS A 391 -20.58 -4.75 -4.02
C CYS A 391 -20.42 -5.72 -5.21
N PRO A 392 -19.17 -6.05 -5.61
CA PRO A 392 -18.91 -6.98 -6.71
C PRO A 392 -19.51 -8.37 -6.51
N LEU A 393 -19.67 -8.81 -5.24
CA LEU A 393 -20.09 -10.17 -4.90
C LEU A 393 -21.61 -10.31 -4.69
N CYS A 394 -22.27 -9.27 -4.17
CA CYS A 394 -23.68 -9.37 -3.77
C CYS A 394 -24.57 -8.19 -4.20
N GLY A 395 -24.01 -7.14 -4.79
CA GLY A 395 -24.76 -5.96 -5.22
C GLY A 395 -25.16 -4.98 -4.10
N GLU A 396 -25.00 -5.35 -2.83
CA GLU A 396 -25.30 -4.46 -1.70
C GLU A 396 -24.32 -3.27 -1.63
N PRO A 397 -24.74 -2.11 -1.09
CA PRO A 397 -23.88 -0.93 -1.00
C PRO A 397 -22.59 -1.17 -0.21
N LEU A 398 -21.47 -0.72 -0.78
CA LEU A 398 -20.16 -0.71 -0.14
C LEU A 398 -20.07 0.42 0.88
N THR A 399 -19.28 0.20 1.93
CA THR A 399 -19.00 1.18 2.99
C THR A 399 -17.51 1.44 3.07
N THR A 400 -17.15 2.63 3.51
CA THR A 400 -15.74 3.03 3.64
C THR A 400 -15.32 3.12 5.11
N ARG A 401 -14.12 2.65 5.42
CA ARG A 401 -13.47 2.82 6.74
C ARG A 401 -12.01 3.23 6.58
N ARG A 402 -11.47 3.85 7.61
CA ARG A 402 -10.04 4.17 7.70
C ARG A 402 -9.32 3.06 8.45
N GLY A 403 -8.05 2.83 8.12
CA GLY A 403 -7.26 1.82 8.79
C GLY A 403 -5.76 2.03 8.75
N ILE A 404 -5.08 1.36 9.67
CA ILE A 404 -3.61 1.35 9.79
C ILE A 404 -3.13 -0.02 9.32
N GLU A 405 -2.38 -0.06 8.23
CA GLU A 405 -1.68 -1.27 7.77
C GLU A 405 -0.60 -1.72 8.76
N VAL A 406 -0.87 -2.82 9.48
CA VAL A 406 0.01 -3.42 10.49
C VAL A 406 0.76 -4.65 9.99
N GLY A 407 0.57 -5.03 8.72
CA GLY A 407 1.35 -6.05 8.04
C GLY A 407 0.85 -6.33 6.64
N HIS A 408 1.68 -7.02 5.87
CA HIS A 408 1.42 -7.29 4.45
C HIS A 408 2.01 -8.64 4.07
N VAL A 409 1.28 -9.40 3.27
CA VAL A 409 1.69 -10.72 2.77
C VAL A 409 1.55 -10.80 1.24
N PHE A 410 2.60 -11.23 0.55
CA PHE A 410 2.70 -11.26 -0.91
C PHE A 410 3.09 -12.63 -1.45
N LYS A 411 2.49 -13.00 -2.58
CA LYS A 411 2.97 -14.08 -3.46
C LYS A 411 3.83 -13.47 -4.57
N LEU A 412 5.15 -13.55 -4.42
CA LEU A 412 6.11 -12.96 -5.35
C LEU A 412 6.29 -13.79 -6.64
N GLY A 413 6.01 -15.09 -6.57
CA GLY A 413 6.27 -16.00 -7.69
C GLY A 413 7.77 -16.08 -7.98
N THR A 414 8.16 -15.97 -9.25
CA THR A 414 9.54 -16.14 -9.70
C THR A 414 10.31 -14.84 -9.93
N ARG A 415 9.71 -13.68 -9.60
CA ARG A 415 10.25 -12.35 -9.95
C ARG A 415 11.72 -12.17 -9.56
N TYR A 416 12.07 -12.50 -8.32
CA TYR A 416 13.43 -12.32 -7.81
C TYR A 416 14.33 -13.50 -8.16
N SER A 417 13.80 -14.72 -8.13
CA SER A 417 14.57 -15.93 -8.43
C SER A 417 15.06 -15.98 -9.88
N GLU A 418 14.25 -15.53 -10.84
CA GLU A 418 14.65 -15.50 -12.25
C GLU A 418 15.78 -14.50 -12.47
N VAL A 419 15.63 -13.28 -11.94
CA VAL A 419 16.64 -12.22 -12.02
C VAL A 419 17.95 -12.65 -11.36
N ALA A 420 17.88 -13.17 -10.14
CA ALA A 420 19.06 -13.58 -9.39
C ALA A 420 19.67 -14.89 -9.89
N GLY A 421 18.99 -15.64 -10.75
CA GLY A 421 19.41 -16.99 -11.16
C GLY A 421 19.34 -18.01 -10.02
N ALA A 422 18.33 -17.93 -9.15
CA ALA A 422 18.07 -18.88 -8.07
C ALA A 422 17.17 -20.02 -8.57
N TYR A 423 17.81 -21.09 -9.07
CA TYR A 423 17.14 -22.26 -9.64
C TYR A 423 17.49 -23.53 -8.85
N PHE A 424 16.66 -24.55 -8.96
CA PHE A 424 16.89 -25.89 -8.42
C PHE A 424 16.47 -26.97 -9.43
N PRO A 425 17.09 -28.16 -9.42
CA PRO A 425 16.61 -29.31 -10.20
C PRO A 425 15.34 -29.90 -9.55
N ASP A 426 14.28 -30.05 -10.35
CA ASP A 426 13.07 -30.76 -9.95
C ASP A 426 13.26 -32.29 -9.94
N GLN A 427 12.18 -33.04 -9.70
CA GLN A 427 12.22 -34.51 -9.62
C GLN A 427 12.64 -35.19 -10.94
N ASN A 428 12.62 -34.46 -12.06
CA ASN A 428 13.00 -34.92 -13.39
C ASN A 428 14.32 -34.29 -13.86
N ASP A 429 15.12 -33.73 -12.94
CA ASP A 429 16.38 -33.02 -13.20
C ASP A 429 16.22 -31.76 -14.09
N VAL A 430 15.01 -31.20 -14.18
CA VAL A 430 14.76 -29.95 -14.91
C VAL A 430 14.97 -28.76 -13.97
N GLN A 431 15.76 -27.77 -14.42
CA GLN A 431 15.98 -26.55 -13.65
C GLN A 431 14.70 -25.70 -13.60
N ARG A 432 14.23 -25.42 -12.39
CA ARG A 432 13.06 -24.57 -12.11
C ARG A 432 13.47 -23.38 -11.24
N PRO A 433 12.94 -22.18 -11.51
CA PRO A 433 13.14 -21.04 -10.61
C PRO A 433 12.44 -21.32 -9.28
N ILE A 434 13.03 -20.85 -8.18
CA ILE A 434 12.42 -20.97 -6.85
C ILE A 434 11.20 -20.06 -6.74
N ILE A 435 10.06 -20.60 -6.31
CA ILE A 435 8.84 -19.82 -6.10
C ILE A 435 8.93 -19.13 -4.74
N MET A 436 8.60 -17.84 -4.69
CA MET A 436 8.80 -17.01 -3.49
C MET A 436 7.52 -16.36 -2.97
N GLY A 437 7.45 -16.20 -1.65
CA GLY A 437 6.53 -15.29 -0.96
C GLY A 437 7.29 -14.37 0.01
N CYS A 438 6.74 -13.20 0.33
CA CYS A 438 7.31 -12.32 1.35
C CYS A 438 6.23 -11.73 2.27
N TYR A 439 6.62 -11.47 3.52
CA TYR A 439 5.68 -11.24 4.62
C TYR A 439 6.26 -10.22 5.62
N GLY A 440 5.71 -9.00 5.65
CA GLY A 440 6.15 -7.89 6.52
C GLY A 440 5.21 -7.61 7.72
N ILE A 441 5.78 -7.25 8.88
CA ILE A 441 5.08 -6.64 10.05
C ILE A 441 5.97 -5.52 10.60
N GLY A 442 5.46 -4.30 10.69
CA GLY A 442 6.16 -3.19 11.35
C GLY A 442 6.05 -3.27 12.87
N VAL A 443 7.16 -3.49 13.58
CA VAL A 443 7.15 -3.73 15.04
C VAL A 443 6.78 -2.47 15.82
N GLY A 444 7.40 -1.34 15.49
CA GLY A 444 7.08 -0.04 16.09
C GLY A 444 5.67 0.41 15.76
N ARG A 445 5.25 0.20 14.50
CA ARG A 445 3.90 0.48 14.04
C ARG A 445 2.86 -0.33 14.82
N LEU A 446 3.14 -1.60 15.13
CA LEU A 446 2.24 -2.45 15.91
C LEU A 446 2.02 -1.90 17.33
N LEU A 447 3.06 -1.36 17.97
CA LEU A 447 2.92 -0.70 19.27
C LEU A 447 2.08 0.58 19.16
N GLY A 448 2.32 1.40 18.13
CA GLY A 448 1.50 2.58 17.86
C GLY A 448 0.03 2.23 17.65
N ALA A 449 -0.24 1.23 16.81
CA ALA A 449 -1.57 0.69 16.52
C ALA A 449 -2.27 0.16 17.79
N ALA A 450 -1.55 -0.55 18.67
CA ALA A 450 -2.09 -0.99 19.96
C ALA A 450 -2.54 0.16 20.85
N ILE A 451 -1.81 1.28 20.83
CA ILE A 451 -2.17 2.47 21.61
C ILE A 451 -3.35 3.20 20.96
N GLU A 452 -3.39 3.30 19.63
CA GLU A 452 -4.56 3.86 18.93
C GLU A 452 -5.84 3.09 19.28
N GLN A 453 -5.81 1.76 19.24
CA GLN A 453 -6.97 0.94 19.60
C GLN A 453 -7.31 1.02 21.10
N HIS A 454 -6.29 1.06 21.96
CA HIS A 454 -6.47 0.95 23.42
C HIS A 454 -5.96 2.19 24.15
N HIS A 455 -6.77 3.25 24.14
CA HIS A 455 -6.54 4.43 24.97
C HIS A 455 -7.86 5.07 25.44
N ASP A 456 -7.76 5.91 26.46
CA ASP A 456 -8.83 6.78 26.93
C ASP A 456 -8.28 8.20 27.25
N ASP A 457 -9.12 9.04 27.83
CA ASP A 457 -8.75 10.41 28.23
C ASP A 457 -7.64 10.46 29.30
N LYS A 458 -7.37 9.34 30.00
CA LYS A 458 -6.37 9.25 31.07
C LYS A 458 -5.05 8.68 30.59
N GLY A 459 -5.04 7.91 29.50
CA GLY A 459 -3.81 7.45 28.86
C GLY A 459 -3.95 6.16 28.08
N MET A 460 -2.83 5.45 27.94
CA MET A 460 -2.75 4.20 27.19
C MET A 460 -3.25 3.02 28.04
N ILE A 461 -4.01 2.12 27.43
CA ILE A 461 -4.54 0.90 28.04
C ILE A 461 -3.93 -0.30 27.32
N LEU A 462 -2.60 -0.42 27.38
CA LEU A 462 -1.90 -1.49 26.66
C LEU A 462 -2.38 -2.88 27.12
N PRO A 463 -2.65 -3.80 26.18
CA PRO A 463 -2.90 -5.20 26.51
C PRO A 463 -1.77 -5.77 27.37
N THR A 464 -2.10 -6.64 28.34
CA THR A 464 -1.11 -7.23 29.27
C THR A 464 0.13 -7.81 28.58
N PRO A 465 0.02 -8.52 27.42
CA PRO A 465 1.18 -9.01 26.69
C PRO A 465 2.11 -7.91 26.16
N LEU A 466 1.63 -6.67 26.03
CA LEU A 466 2.40 -5.52 25.51
C LEU A 466 2.82 -4.53 26.59
N ALA A 467 2.17 -4.57 27.76
CA ALA A 467 2.47 -3.65 28.86
C ALA A 467 3.95 -3.76 29.31
N PRO A 468 4.69 -2.65 29.46
CA PRO A 468 6.11 -2.69 29.79
C PRO A 468 6.40 -3.31 31.17
N TYR A 469 5.45 -3.16 32.09
CA TYR A 469 5.37 -3.82 33.40
C TYR A 469 3.91 -4.20 33.66
N GLU A 470 3.69 -5.29 34.38
CA GLU A 470 2.35 -5.80 34.69
C GLU A 470 1.71 -5.11 35.89
N VAL A 471 2.53 -4.61 36.83
CA VAL A 471 2.08 -4.00 38.09
C VAL A 471 2.87 -2.73 38.37
N SER A 472 2.16 -1.67 38.78
CA SER A 472 2.74 -0.43 39.30
C SER A 472 2.47 -0.34 40.80
N LEU A 473 3.54 -0.31 41.61
CA LEU A 473 3.46 -0.15 43.06
C LEU A 473 3.73 1.31 43.42
N ILE A 474 2.72 1.99 43.97
CA ILE A 474 2.78 3.42 44.33
C ILE A 474 2.73 3.54 45.85
N GLY A 475 3.84 3.96 46.46
CA GLY A 475 3.87 4.31 47.88
C GLY A 475 3.30 5.72 48.09
N LEU A 476 2.21 5.84 48.85
CA LEU A 476 1.53 7.11 49.09
C LEU A 476 2.18 7.94 50.22
N ASN A 477 3.06 7.34 51.03
CA ASN A 477 3.80 8.02 52.10
C ASN A 477 5.13 7.33 52.46
N VAL A 478 6.06 7.26 51.50
CA VAL A 478 7.35 6.56 51.65
C VAL A 478 8.29 7.11 52.74
N GLU A 479 7.95 8.25 53.35
CA GLU A 479 8.71 8.84 54.46
C GLU A 479 8.17 8.45 55.84
N ASN A 480 6.95 7.90 55.91
CA ASN A 480 6.40 7.40 57.17
C ASN A 480 6.72 5.90 57.33
N PRO A 481 7.59 5.52 58.30
CA PRO A 481 7.97 4.13 58.50
C PRO A 481 6.82 3.21 58.99
N ASP A 482 5.70 3.78 59.46
CA ASP A 482 4.53 3.05 59.94
C ASP A 482 3.48 2.77 58.84
N VAL A 483 3.68 3.28 57.60
CA VAL A 483 2.72 3.18 56.46
C VAL A 483 3.22 2.28 55.35
#